data_AF-A0AAN8WEL3-F1
#
_entry.id   AF-A0AAN8WEL3-F1
#
_cell.length_a   1.000
_cell.length_b   1.000
_cell.length_c   1.000
_cell.angle_alpha   90.00
_cell.angle_beta   90.00
_cell.angle_gamma   90.00
#
_symmetry.space_group_name_H-M   'P 1'
#
loop_
_entity.id
_entity.type
_entity.pdbx_description
1 polymer ?
#
loop_
_entity_poly.entity_id
_entity_poly.type
_entity_poly.pdbx_seq_one_letter_code
_entity_poly.pdbx_strand_id
1 'polypeptide(L)' 'KPASFMGRRFLQLLSEDEMAFDNLYCVAFQMMDARWLAKRASYMDFNDVLKSTRSQLERELALDDVLSVKDLPAYNLLRR' A
#
# COMPACT_ATOMS: atom_id res chain seq x y z
N LYS A 1 -9.86 -3.78 18.26
CA LYS A 1 -10.26 -2.51 17.59
C LYS A 1 -8.98 -1.71 17.29
N PRO A 2 -8.77 -1.21 16.05
CA PRO A 2 -7.57 -0.46 15.71
C PRO A 2 -7.50 0.86 16.48
N ALA A 3 -6.34 1.13 17.09
CA ALA A 3 -6.10 2.39 17.80
C ALA A 3 -5.77 3.54 16.83
N SER A 4 -5.07 3.25 15.72
CA SER A 4 -4.69 4.25 14.73
C SER A 4 -5.81 4.59 13.75
N PHE A 5 -5.85 5.83 13.29
CA PHE A 5 -6.74 6.29 12.23
C PHE A 5 -6.56 5.45 10.95
N MET A 6 -5.30 5.22 10.55
CA MET A 6 -4.95 4.38 9.40
C MET A 6 -5.48 2.95 9.51
N GLY A 7 -5.39 2.35 10.69
CA GLY A 7 -5.90 1.01 10.92
C GLY A 7 -7.42 0.93 10.81
N ARG A 8 -8.14 1.99 11.19
CA ARG A 8 -9.60 2.06 10.99
C ARG A 8 -9.96 2.23 9.51
N ARG A 9 -9.27 3.13 8.80
CA ARG A 9 -9.50 3.36 7.37
C ARG A 9 -9.18 2.12 6.53
N PHE A 10 -8.10 1.42 6.85
CA PHE A 10 -7.77 0.14 6.25
C PHE A 10 -8.88 -0.90 6.45
N LEU A 11 -9.38 -1.10 7.68
CA LEU A 11 -10.47 -2.05 7.92
C LEU A 11 -11.77 -1.64 7.22
N GLN A 12 -12.05 -0.35 7.11
CA GLN A 12 -13.20 0.14 6.36
C GLN A 12 -13.11 -0.26 4.89
N LEU A 13 -11.97 0.02 4.22
CA LEU A 13 -11.74 -0.35 2.82
C LEU A 13 -11.89 -1.87 2.60
N LEU A 14 -11.38 -2.67 3.54
CA LEU A 14 -11.52 -4.13 3.48
C LEU A 14 -12.97 -4.62 3.63
N SER A 15 -13.82 -3.86 4.32
CA SER A 15 -15.23 -4.23 4.51
C SER A 15 -16.12 -3.88 3.32
N GLU A 16 -15.65 -3.00 2.43
CA GLU A 16 -16.42 -2.49 1.29
C GLU A 16 -16.25 -3.34 0.01
N ASP A 17 -15.14 -4.08 -0.13
CA ASP A 17 -14.85 -4.93 -1.29
C ASP A 17 -14.11 -6.19 -0.86
N GLU A 18 -14.64 -7.38 -1.17
CA GLU A 18 -14.02 -8.68 -0.86
C GLU A 18 -12.62 -8.81 -1.48
N MET A 19 -12.40 -8.18 -2.65
CA MET A 19 -11.11 -8.18 -3.33
C MET A 19 -10.16 -7.09 -2.83
N ALA A 20 -10.57 -6.25 -1.87
CA ALA A 20 -9.74 -5.14 -1.38
C ALA A 20 -8.41 -5.63 -0.81
N PHE A 21 -8.41 -6.74 -0.07
CA PHE A 21 -7.17 -7.28 0.51
C PHE A 21 -6.21 -7.76 -0.58
N ASP A 22 -6.69 -8.54 -1.53
CA ASP A 22 -5.87 -9.09 -2.63
C ASP A 22 -5.28 -7.97 -3.49
N ASN A 23 -6.11 -6.99 -3.83
CA ASN A 23 -5.69 -5.81 -4.58
C ASN A 23 -4.65 -5.01 -3.80
N LEU A 24 -4.86 -4.75 -2.51
CA LEU A 24 -3.93 -3.98 -1.69
C LEU A 24 -2.61 -4.72 -1.50
N TYR A 25 -2.65 -6.04 -1.33
CA TYR A 25 -1.46 -6.87 -1.27
C TYR A 25 -0.64 -6.75 -2.57
N CYS A 26 -1.30 -6.85 -3.72
CA CYS A 26 -0.65 -6.70 -5.02
C CYS A 26 -0.06 -5.29 -5.19
N VAL A 27 -0.80 -4.24 -4.81
CA VAL A 27 -0.29 -2.85 -4.83
C VAL A 27 0.94 -2.72 -3.95
N ALA A 28 0.88 -3.17 -2.70
CA ALA A 28 1.99 -3.08 -1.76
C ALA A 28 3.23 -3.82 -2.29
N PHE A 29 3.04 -5.00 -2.89
CA PHE A 29 4.13 -5.79 -3.46
C PHE A 29 4.76 -5.11 -4.68
N GLN A 30 3.95 -4.64 -5.63
CA GLN A 30 4.45 -3.89 -6.80
C GLN A 30 5.18 -2.60 -6.38
N MET A 31 4.64 -1.90 -5.37
CA MET A 31 5.25 -0.69 -4.84
C MET A 31 6.59 -0.99 -4.14
N MET A 32 6.69 -2.12 -3.43
CA MET A 32 7.95 -2.61 -2.85
C MET A 32 8.97 -2.95 -3.92
N ASP A 33 8.57 -3.70 -4.95
CA ASP A 33 9.42 -4.11 -6.07
C ASP A 33 9.96 -2.91 -6.84
N ALA A 34 9.09 -1.95 -7.17
CA ALA A 34 9.49 -0.71 -7.82
C ALA A 34 10.56 0.06 -7.02
N ARG A 35 10.41 0.14 -5.69
CA ARG A 35 11.43 0.74 -4.81
C ARG A 35 12.71 -0.06 -4.75
N TRP A 36 12.59 -1.38 -4.68
CA TRP A 36 13.74 -2.28 -4.65
C TRP A 36 14.61 -2.08 -5.90
N LEU A 37 13.99 -2.09 -7.07
CA LEU A 37 14.65 -1.90 -8.35
C LEU A 37 15.23 -0.49 -8.50
N ALA A 38 14.46 0.56 -8.15
CA ALA A 38 14.93 1.94 -8.23
C ALA A 38 16.16 2.21 -7.34
N LYS A 39 16.19 1.62 -6.14
CA LYS A 39 17.32 1.74 -5.20
C LYS A 39 18.51 0.85 -5.59
N ARG A 40 18.32 -0.12 -6.50
CA ARG A 40 19.25 -1.26 -6.69
C ARG A 40 19.56 -1.93 -5.36
N ALA A 41 18.50 -2.17 -4.59
CA ALA A 41 18.56 -2.63 -3.22
C ALA A 41 19.23 -4.00 -3.11
N SER A 42 19.97 -4.17 -2.03
CA SER A 42 20.49 -5.45 -1.57
C SER A 42 19.62 -5.99 -0.45
N TYR A 43 19.89 -7.23 -0.02
CA TYR A 43 19.25 -7.79 1.17
C TYR A 43 19.40 -6.89 2.42
N MET A 44 20.52 -6.17 2.56
CA MET A 44 20.75 -5.28 3.70
C MET A 44 19.75 -4.12 3.75
N ASP A 45 19.16 -3.75 2.62
CA ASP A 45 18.19 -2.68 2.49
C ASP A 45 16.74 -3.15 2.75
N PHE A 46 16.51 -4.44 3.00
CA PHE A 46 15.16 -5.01 3.08
C PHE A 46 14.26 -4.28 4.07
N ASN A 47 14.74 -4.03 5.28
CA ASN A 47 13.97 -3.32 6.31
C ASN A 47 13.66 -1.88 5.90
N ASP A 48 14.56 -1.22 5.20
CA ASP A 48 14.38 0.17 4.77
C ASP A 48 13.40 0.28 3.61
N VAL A 49 13.47 -0.66 2.65
CA VAL A 49 12.51 -0.76 1.55
C VAL A 49 11.10 -1.07 2.09
N LEU A 50 10.98 -1.99 3.06
CA LEU A 50 9.69 -2.29 3.70
C LEU A 50 9.13 -1.09 4.45
N LYS A 51 9.93 -0.39 5.26
CA LYS A 51 9.50 0.81 5.99
C LYS A 51 9.05 1.91 5.03
N SER A 52 9.84 2.18 3.99
CA SER A 52 9.50 3.18 2.95
C SER A 52 8.19 2.82 2.23
N THR A 53 8.01 1.54 1.90
CA THR A 53 6.77 1.05 1.27
C THR A 53 5.55 1.21 2.16
N ARG A 54 5.67 0.81 3.43
CA ARG A 54 4.62 1.02 4.42
C ARG A 54 4.28 2.50 4.58
N SER A 55 5.29 3.36 4.73
CA SER A 55 5.09 4.80 4.92
C SER A 55 4.41 5.46 3.72
N GLN A 56 4.69 5.00 2.49
CA GLN A 56 3.95 5.50 1.32
C GLN A 56 2.51 5.00 1.31
N LEU A 57 2.28 3.71 1.58
CA LEU A 57 0.94 3.15 1.61
C LEU A 57 0.07 3.83 2.68
N GLU A 58 0.63 4.11 3.85
CA GLU A 58 -0.03 4.88 4.90
C GLU A 58 -0.35 6.32 4.45
N ARG A 59 0.46 6.96 3.61
CA ARG A 59 0.13 8.29 3.05
C ARG A 59 -1.03 8.22 2.06
N GLU A 60 -1.02 7.23 1.17
CA GLU A 60 -2.08 7.08 0.17
C GLU A 60 -3.41 6.72 0.82
N LEU A 61 -3.40 5.82 1.81
CA LEU A 61 -4.59 5.49 2.61
C LEU A 61 -5.14 6.68 3.41
N ALA A 62 -4.35 7.74 3.62
CA ALA A 62 -4.75 8.92 4.36
C ALA A 62 -5.38 10.00 3.47
N LEU A 63 -5.32 9.83 2.14
CA LEU A 63 -5.92 10.76 1.19
C LEU A 63 -7.45 10.72 1.32
N ASP A 64 -8.06 11.90 1.33
CA ASP A 64 -9.51 12.03 1.59
C ASP A 64 -10.36 11.44 0.48
N ASP A 65 -9.87 11.45 -0.77
CA ASP A 65 -10.53 10.94 -1.98
C ASP A 65 -10.39 9.42 -2.17
N VAL A 66 -9.66 8.72 -1.29
CA VAL A 66 -9.54 7.26 -1.34
C VAL A 66 -10.74 6.61 -0.64
N LEU A 67 -11.67 6.12 -1.45
CA LEU A 67 -12.87 5.37 -1.01
C LEU A 67 -12.74 3.87 -1.28
N SER A 68 -11.88 3.48 -2.23
CA SER A 68 -11.56 2.10 -2.58
C SER A 68 -10.06 1.92 -2.74
N VAL A 69 -9.57 0.68 -2.63
CA VAL A 69 -8.19 0.32 -2.98
C VAL A 69 -7.85 0.72 -4.42
N LYS A 70 -8.85 0.76 -5.31
CA LYS A 70 -8.71 1.17 -6.71
C LYS A 70 -8.40 2.66 -6.89
N ASP A 71 -8.73 3.47 -5.90
CA ASP A 71 -8.50 4.91 -5.91
C ASP A 71 -7.08 5.27 -5.44
N LEU A 72 -6.34 4.31 -4.88
CA LEU A 72 -4.96 4.53 -4.49
C LEU A 72 -4.12 4.90 -5.73
N PRO A 73 -3.31 5.97 -5.66
CA PRO A 73 -2.40 6.32 -6.74
C PRO A 73 -1.52 5.15 -7.20
N ALA A 74 -1.06 4.32 -6.27
CA ALA A 74 -0.25 3.13 -6.56
C ALA A 74 -1.04 1.97 -7.16
N TYR A 75 -2.37 2.02 -7.22
CA TYR A 75 -3.17 1.04 -7.96
C TYR A 75 -2.82 1.05 -9.46
N ASN A 76 -2.32 2.17 -9.98
CA ASN A 76 -1.79 2.25 -11.36
C ASN A 76 -0.63 1.29 -11.61
N LEU A 77 0.10 0.85 -10.58
CA LEU A 77 1.16 -0.15 -10.71
C LEU A 77 0.62 -1.54 -11.11
N LEU A 78 -0.68 -1.80 -10.92
CA LEU A 78 -1.31 -3.04 -11.37
C LEU A 78 -1.72 -2.98 -12.85
N ARG A 79 -1.80 -1.79 -13.44
CA ARG A 79 -2.11 -1.60 -14.85
C ARG A 79 -0.80 -1.63 -15.64
N ARG A 80 -0.51 -2.76 -16.26
CA ARG A 80 0.58 -2.89 -17.25
C ARG A 80 0.34 -2.00 -18.46
#